data_AF-A0A4V2SUD0-F1
#
_entry.id   AF-A0A4V2SUD0-F1
#
_cell.length_a   1.000
_cell.length_b   1.000
_cell.length_c   1.000
_cell.angle_alpha   90.00
_cell.angle_beta   90.00
_cell.angle_gamma   90.00
#
_symmetry.space_group_name_H-M   'P 1'
#
loop_
_entity.id
_entity.type
_entity.pdbx_description
1 polymer ?
#
loop_
_entity_poly.entity_id
_entity_poly.type
_entity_poly.pdbx_seq_one_letter_code
_entity_poly.pdbx_strand_id
1 'polypeptide(L)'
;MRALHEEHAAALWSYALRLTGGDRARAEDIVQETLLRAWRQLRNTAEPQGRAWLYTVAKHVAIDGWRSAAARSEVASEAPPELPVADETDRALQGWLVADALAELSDRHREVVLLCFFHGYSVAEAAARLGVAEGTVKSRTHYALRALRIALEERGVVV
;
A
#
# COMPACT_ATOMS: atom_id res chain seq x y z
N MET A 1 -1.80 24.13 -5.40
CA MET A 1 -1.78 23.44 -4.10
C MET A 1 -3.18 23.38 -3.48
N ARG A 2 -3.89 24.50 -3.33
CA ARG A 2 -5.24 24.55 -2.73
C ARG A 2 -6.27 23.64 -3.42
N ALA A 3 -6.40 23.69 -4.76
CA ALA A 3 -7.35 22.84 -5.49
C ALA A 3 -7.08 21.32 -5.34
N LEU A 4 -5.82 20.86 -5.48
CA LEU A 4 -5.44 19.46 -5.28
C LEU A 4 -5.73 18.98 -3.85
N HIS A 5 -5.53 19.87 -2.87
CA HIS A 5 -5.79 19.59 -1.47
C HIS A 5 -7.31 19.47 -1.21
N GLU A 6 -8.10 20.44 -1.68
CA GLU A 6 -9.57 20.44 -1.52
C GLU A 6 -10.22 19.23 -2.19
N GLU A 7 -9.70 18.78 -3.33
CA GLU A 7 -10.30 17.67 -4.09
C GLU A 7 -9.93 16.28 -3.56
N HIS A 8 -8.74 16.12 -2.96
CA HIS A 8 -8.20 14.78 -2.67
C HIS A 8 -7.80 14.55 -1.22
N ALA A 9 -7.59 15.58 -0.40
CA ALA A 9 -7.03 15.42 0.95
C ALA A 9 -7.91 14.56 1.86
N ALA A 10 -9.24 14.72 1.83
CA ALA A 10 -10.13 13.94 2.70
C ALA A 10 -10.13 12.43 2.38
N ALA A 11 -10.11 12.09 1.08
CA ALA A 11 -10.05 10.71 0.63
C ALA A 11 -8.66 10.09 0.90
N LEU A 12 -7.60 10.88 0.68
CA LEU A 12 -6.22 10.48 0.95
C LEU A 12 -5.95 10.31 2.44
N TRP A 13 -6.50 11.18 3.28
CA TRP A 13 -6.48 11.08 4.75
C TRP A 13 -7.15 9.81 5.23
N SER A 14 -8.36 9.53 4.75
CA SER A 14 -9.10 8.31 5.11
C SER A 14 -8.38 7.04 4.66
N TYR A 15 -7.63 7.11 3.57
CA TYR A 15 -6.77 6.02 3.10
C TYR A 15 -5.52 5.87 3.98
N ALA A 16 -4.82 6.96 4.28
CA ALA A 16 -3.62 6.97 5.11
C ALA A 16 -3.89 6.52 6.55
N LEU A 17 -5.05 6.88 7.13
CA LEU A 17 -5.48 6.37 8.43
C LEU A 17 -5.64 4.84 8.44
N ARG A 18 -6.17 4.26 7.36
CA ARG A 18 -6.29 2.81 7.23
C ARG A 18 -4.93 2.14 7.08
N LEU A 19 -4.01 2.73 6.30
CA LEU A 19 -2.65 2.23 6.14
C LEU A 19 -1.84 2.23 7.44
N THR A 20 -2.16 3.13 8.36
CA THR A 20 -1.42 3.34 9.61
C THR A 20 -2.09 2.70 10.83
N GLY A 21 -3.16 1.92 10.63
CA GLY A 21 -3.90 1.31 11.74
C GLY A 21 -4.58 2.33 12.66
N GLY A 22 -4.86 3.54 12.16
CA GLY A 22 -5.51 4.62 12.92
C GLY A 22 -4.56 5.66 13.53
N ASP A 23 -3.23 5.54 13.33
CA ASP A 23 -2.27 6.56 13.79
C ASP A 23 -2.41 7.85 12.97
N ARG A 24 -3.03 8.86 13.59
CA ARG A 24 -3.34 10.15 12.98
C ARG A 24 -2.09 10.93 12.57
N ALA A 25 -1.04 10.88 13.37
CA ALA A 25 0.19 11.65 13.09
C ALA A 25 0.89 11.08 11.86
N ARG A 26 1.07 9.76 11.81
CA ARG A 26 1.63 9.10 10.62
C ARG A 26 0.75 9.28 9.38
N ALA A 27 -0.57 9.23 9.55
CA ALA A 27 -1.49 9.48 8.44
C ALA A 27 -1.32 10.90 7.87
N GLU A 28 -1.07 11.90 8.72
CA GLU A 28 -0.83 13.29 8.31
C GLU A 28 0.46 13.41 7.52
N ASP A 29 1.54 12.83 8.02
CA ASP A 29 2.84 12.82 7.34
C ASP A 29 2.74 12.20 5.95
N ILE A 30 2.02 11.08 5.81
CA ILE A 30 1.79 10.41 4.53
C ILE A 30 1.04 11.34 3.56
N VAL A 31 -0.03 11.99 4.02
CA VAL A 31 -0.80 12.92 3.18
C VAL A 31 0.06 14.11 2.75
N GLN A 32 0.78 14.73 3.68
CA GLN A 32 1.61 15.90 3.40
C GLN A 32 2.72 15.56 2.38
N GLU A 33 3.46 14.48 2.59
CA GLU A 33 4.52 14.05 1.68
C GLU A 33 3.95 13.65 0.31
N THR A 34 2.79 13.01 0.27
CA THR A 34 2.13 12.66 -1.01
C THR A 34 1.76 13.91 -1.81
N LEU A 35 1.16 14.90 -1.16
CA LEU A 35 0.79 16.17 -1.81
C LEU A 35 2.04 16.97 -2.23
N LEU A 36 3.13 16.89 -1.46
CA LEU A 36 4.41 17.52 -1.81
C LEU A 36 5.01 16.88 -3.07
N ARG A 37 5.03 15.54 -3.16
CA ARG A 37 5.46 14.80 -4.36
C ARG A 37 4.57 15.12 -5.56
N ALA A 38 3.25 15.19 -5.36
CA ALA A 38 2.29 15.59 -6.40
C ALA A 38 2.57 16.99 -6.94
N TRP A 39 2.84 17.95 -6.05
CA TRP A 39 3.16 19.31 -6.44
C TRP A 39 4.48 19.41 -7.22
N ARG A 40 5.53 18.71 -6.77
CA ARG A 40 6.81 18.66 -7.50
C ARG A 40 6.63 18.07 -8.90
N GLN A 41 5.83 17.01 -9.02
CA GLN A 41 5.57 16.36 -10.30
C GLN A 41 4.79 17.27 -11.25
N LEU A 42 3.75 17.97 -10.79
CA LEU A 42 2.99 18.92 -11.60
C LEU A 42 3.84 20.08 -12.14
N ARG A 43 4.93 20.44 -11.44
CA ARG A 43 5.90 21.42 -11.95
C ARG A 43 6.78 20.87 -13.08
N ASN A 44 6.98 19.56 -13.11
CA ASN A 44 7.87 18.88 -14.06
C ASN A 44 7.11 18.30 -15.27
N THR A 45 5.82 18.02 -15.11
CA THR A 45 4.93 17.50 -16.15
C THR A 45 3.65 18.32 -16.20
N ALA A 46 3.27 18.83 -17.37
CA ALA A 46 2.08 19.67 -17.56
C ALA A 46 0.74 18.91 -17.39
N GLU A 47 0.76 17.61 -17.10
CA GLU A 47 -0.43 16.80 -16.91
C GLU A 47 -0.74 16.54 -15.42
N PRO A 48 -1.97 16.82 -14.95
CA PRO A 48 -2.40 16.43 -13.62
C PRO A 48 -2.51 14.92 -13.51
N GLN A 49 -1.87 14.35 -12.48
CA GLN A 49 -1.97 12.93 -12.20
C GLN A 49 -3.30 12.61 -11.51
N GLY A 50 -4.00 11.58 -12.00
CA GLY A 50 -5.29 11.16 -11.43
C GLY A 50 -5.19 10.58 -10.02
N ARG A 51 -6.34 10.43 -9.35
CA ARG A 51 -6.47 9.89 -7.98
C ARG A 51 -5.74 8.56 -7.74
N ALA A 52 -5.71 7.67 -8.74
CA ALA A 52 -5.00 6.40 -8.66
C ALA A 52 -3.48 6.57 -8.42
N TRP A 53 -2.88 7.59 -9.01
CA TRP A 53 -1.47 7.90 -8.81
C TRP A 53 -1.21 8.42 -7.39
N LEU A 54 -2.08 9.29 -6.86
CA LEU A 54 -1.96 9.78 -5.48
C LEU A 54 -2.01 8.66 -4.45
N TYR A 55 -2.91 7.69 -4.61
CA TYR A 55 -2.95 6.52 -3.73
C TYR A 55 -1.71 5.65 -3.84
N THR A 56 -1.16 5.52 -5.05
CA THR A 56 0.11 4.81 -5.26
C THR A 56 1.26 5.50 -4.51
N VAL A 57 1.35 6.82 -4.60
CA VAL A 57 2.37 7.59 -3.89
C VAL A 57 2.17 7.50 -2.37
N ALA A 58 0.95 7.67 -1.86
CA ALA A 58 0.66 7.55 -0.43
C ALA A 58 1.01 6.16 0.13
N LYS A 59 0.69 5.10 -0.63
CA LYS A 59 1.08 3.74 -0.30
C LYS A 59 2.61 3.61 -0.19
N HIS A 60 3.36 4.13 -1.17
CA HIS A 60 4.82 4.07 -1.12
C HIS A 60 5.39 4.85 0.07
N VAL A 61 4.89 6.06 0.34
CA VAL A 61 5.33 6.84 1.52
C VAL A 61 5.08 6.08 2.82
N ALA A 62 3.92 5.45 2.96
CA ALA A 62 3.59 4.66 4.15
C ALA A 62 4.54 3.47 4.33
N ILE A 63 4.80 2.75 3.25
CA ILE A 63 5.72 1.61 3.23
C ILE A 63 7.15 2.02 3.56
N ASP A 64 7.64 3.09 2.94
CA ASP A 64 9.00 3.60 3.16
C ASP A 64 9.18 4.01 4.62
N GLY A 65 8.16 4.67 5.19
CA GLY A 65 8.11 5.02 6.61
C GLY A 65 8.14 3.78 7.52
N TRP A 66 7.37 2.75 7.20
CA TRP A 66 7.35 1.50 7.97
C TRP A 66 8.69 0.75 7.92
N ARG A 67 9.30 0.60 6.73
CA ARG A 67 10.63 0.00 6.57
C ARG A 67 11.69 0.75 7.37
N SER A 68 11.65 2.09 7.31
CA SER A 68 12.57 2.94 8.06
C SER A 68 12.38 2.80 9.57
N ALA A 69 11.14 2.67 10.04
CA ALA A 69 10.84 2.42 11.44
C ALA A 69 11.29 1.02 11.90
N ALA A 70 11.03 -0.03 11.11
CA ALA A 70 11.45 -1.40 11.40
C ALA A 70 12.99 -1.50 11.50
N ALA A 71 13.72 -0.92 10.54
CA ALA A 71 15.17 -0.88 10.57
C ALA A 71 15.73 -0.13 11.79
N ARG A 72 15.04 0.91 12.29
CA ARG A 72 15.40 1.60 13.53
C ARG A 72 15.06 0.80 14.79
N SER A 73 13.96 0.04 14.76
CA SER A 73 13.51 -0.80 15.88
C SER A 73 14.36 -2.07 16.05
N GLU A 74 14.92 -2.62 14.97
CA GLU A 74 15.91 -3.72 15.06
C GLU A 74 17.20 -3.28 15.79
N VAL A 75 17.45 -1.97 15.90
CA VAL A 75 18.56 -1.39 16.67
C VAL A 75 18.16 -1.03 18.11
N ALA A 76 16.86 -0.91 18.39
CA ALA A 76 16.33 -0.56 19.70
C ALA A 76 15.26 -1.59 20.12
N SER A 77 15.72 -2.67 20.78
CA SER A 77 14.84 -3.65 21.40
C SER A 77 14.11 -3.02 22.58
N GLU A 78 12.92 -2.47 22.35
CA GLU A 78 11.94 -2.16 23.40
C GLU A 78 10.51 -2.40 22.89
N ALA A 79 9.69 -3.01 23.77
CA ALA A 79 8.47 -3.73 23.46
C ALA A 79 7.37 -2.89 22.76
N PRO A 80 6.49 -3.52 21.95
CA PRO A 80 5.37 -2.82 21.32
C PRO A 80 4.32 -2.35 22.33
N PRO A 81 3.70 -1.16 22.13
CA PRO A 81 2.55 -0.74 22.92
C PRO A 81 1.35 -1.65 22.64
N GLU A 82 0.70 -2.11 23.71
CA GLU A 82 -0.53 -2.91 23.64
C GLU A 82 -1.64 -2.13 22.91
N LEU A 83 -2.09 -2.67 21.78
CA LEU A 83 -3.26 -2.17 21.04
C LEU A 83 -4.55 -2.84 21.59
N PRO A 84 -5.73 -2.22 21.44
CA PRO A 84 -6.97 -2.71 22.04
C PRO A 84 -7.40 -4.06 21.44
N VAL A 85 -7.74 -5.02 22.33
CA VAL A 85 -7.99 -6.46 22.06
C VAL A 85 -9.38 -6.77 21.47
N ALA A 86 -10.21 -5.76 21.21
CA ALA A 86 -11.59 -5.97 20.74
C ALA A 86 -11.69 -5.93 19.19
N ASP A 87 -11.02 -6.84 18.49
CA ASP A 87 -11.21 -7.10 17.04
C ASP A 87 -10.37 -8.30 16.50
N GLU A 88 -9.68 -9.05 17.37
CA GLU A 88 -8.58 -9.93 16.94
C GLU A 88 -9.06 -11.15 16.16
N THR A 89 -10.22 -11.71 16.51
CA THR A 89 -10.80 -12.86 15.83
C THR A 89 -11.25 -12.51 14.40
N ASP A 90 -11.93 -11.38 14.21
CA ASP A 90 -12.38 -10.94 12.89
C ASP A 90 -11.19 -10.56 12.01
N ARG A 91 -10.16 -9.91 12.57
CA ARG A 91 -8.91 -9.64 11.85
C ARG A 91 -8.15 -10.91 11.49
N ALA A 92 -8.11 -11.90 12.37
CA ALA A 92 -7.47 -13.18 12.11
C ALA A 92 -8.21 -13.94 10.99
N LEU A 93 -9.54 -13.94 11.01
CA LEU A 93 -10.39 -14.52 9.95
C LEU A 93 -10.16 -13.81 8.61
N GLN A 94 -10.19 -12.48 8.58
CA GLN A 94 -9.90 -11.70 7.37
C GLN A 94 -8.48 -11.96 6.86
N GLY A 95 -7.49 -12.03 7.76
CA GLY A 95 -6.11 -12.38 7.42
C GLY A 95 -6.00 -13.77 6.80
N TRP A 96 -6.74 -14.74 7.33
CA TRP A 96 -6.79 -16.10 6.78
C TRP A 96 -7.40 -16.13 5.38
N LEU A 97 -8.52 -15.42 5.15
CA LEU A 97 -9.15 -15.32 3.83
C LEU A 97 -8.23 -14.68 2.78
N VAL A 98 -7.46 -13.65 3.17
CA VAL A 98 -6.46 -13.02 2.29
C VAL A 98 -5.31 -13.98 2.00
N ALA A 99 -4.81 -14.70 3.01
CA ALA A 99 -3.73 -15.67 2.83
C ALA A 99 -4.14 -16.83 1.90
N ASP A 100 -5.37 -17.32 2.05
CA ASP A 100 -5.95 -18.36 1.20
C ASP A 100 -6.13 -17.87 -0.25
N ALA A 101 -6.70 -16.68 -0.45
CA ALA A 101 -6.83 -16.07 -1.78
C ALA A 101 -5.47 -15.82 -2.46
N LEU A 102 -4.43 -15.46 -1.69
CA LEU A 102 -3.07 -15.35 -2.20
C LEU A 102 -2.47 -16.69 -2.62
N ALA A 103 -2.84 -17.78 -1.96
CA ALA A 103 -2.35 -19.12 -2.27
C ALA A 103 -2.90 -19.65 -3.61
N GLU A 104 -4.05 -19.15 -4.07
CA GLU A 104 -4.65 -19.49 -5.36
C GLU A 104 -4.00 -18.78 -6.56
N LEU A 105 -3.23 -17.72 -6.31
CA LEU A 105 -2.48 -17.06 -7.38
C LEU A 105 -1.35 -17.95 -7.88
N SER A 106 -1.08 -17.87 -9.20
CA SER A 106 0.16 -18.43 -9.73
C SER A 106 1.38 -17.81 -9.05
N ASP A 107 2.47 -18.57 -8.93
CA ASP A 107 3.69 -18.09 -8.26
C ASP A 107 4.14 -16.72 -8.74
N ARG A 108 4.12 -16.50 -10.07
CA ARG A 108 4.51 -15.24 -10.68
C ARG A 108 3.60 -14.06 -10.33
N HIS A 109 2.31 -14.31 -10.11
CA HIS A 109 1.34 -13.30 -9.68
C HIS A 109 1.45 -13.04 -8.18
N ARG A 110 1.56 -14.10 -7.38
CA ARG A 110 1.76 -14.01 -5.94
C ARG A 110 3.03 -13.23 -5.60
N GLU A 111 4.13 -13.52 -6.29
CA GLU A 111 5.43 -12.91 -6.01
C GLU A 111 5.43 -11.38 -6.25
N VAL A 112 4.80 -10.90 -7.34
CA VAL A 112 4.66 -9.45 -7.55
C VAL A 112 3.75 -8.79 -6.51
N VAL A 113 2.72 -9.49 -6.03
CA VAL A 113 1.84 -8.97 -4.97
C VAL A 113 2.62 -8.90 -3.65
N LEU A 114 3.32 -9.97 -3.28
CA LEU A 114 4.15 -9.99 -2.08
C LEU A 114 5.20 -8.88 -2.12
N LEU A 115 5.95 -8.76 -3.22
CA LEU A 115 6.96 -7.72 -3.35
C LEU A 115 6.36 -6.32 -3.28
N CYS A 116 5.30 -6.02 -4.02
CA CYS A 116 4.76 -4.67 -4.12
C CYS A 116 3.83 -4.26 -2.96
N PHE A 117 3.18 -5.21 -2.29
CA PHE A 117 2.15 -4.91 -1.27
C PHE A 117 2.56 -5.34 0.14
N PHE A 118 3.28 -6.45 0.30
CA PHE A 118 3.70 -6.93 1.63
C PHE A 118 5.10 -6.45 1.98
N HIS A 119 6.05 -6.61 1.06
CA HIS A 119 7.41 -6.09 1.26
C HIS A 119 7.48 -4.61 0.94
N GLY A 120 6.65 -4.15 -0.01
CA GLY A 120 6.53 -2.74 -0.38
C GLY A 120 7.60 -2.21 -1.35
N TYR A 121 8.14 -3.08 -2.18
CA TYR A 121 9.01 -2.65 -3.26
C TYR A 121 8.24 -1.86 -4.31
N SER A 122 8.88 -0.83 -4.85
CA SER A 122 8.40 -0.15 -6.05
C SER A 122 8.40 -1.10 -7.25
N VAL A 123 7.70 -0.71 -8.32
CA VAL A 123 7.68 -1.49 -9.57
C VAL A 123 9.09 -1.74 -10.11
N ALA A 124 9.98 -0.75 -10.05
CA ALA A 124 11.35 -0.84 -10.51
C ALA A 124 12.19 -1.79 -9.64
N GLU A 125 12.07 -1.71 -8.32
CA GLU A 125 12.77 -2.62 -7.39
C GLU A 125 12.28 -4.06 -7.51
N ALA A 126 10.96 -4.25 -7.63
CA ALA A 126 10.38 -5.57 -7.86
C ALA A 126 10.84 -6.15 -9.21
N ALA A 127 10.87 -5.33 -10.27
CA ALA A 127 11.36 -5.74 -11.59
C ALA A 127 12.83 -6.19 -11.53
N ALA A 128 13.69 -5.40 -10.87
CA ALA A 128 15.10 -5.74 -10.68
C ALA A 128 15.29 -7.04 -9.90
N ARG A 129 14.51 -7.24 -8.82
CA ARG A 129 14.61 -8.45 -7.97
C ARG A 129 14.11 -9.72 -8.67
N LEU A 130 13.10 -9.58 -9.52
CA LEU A 130 12.51 -10.66 -10.30
C LEU A 130 13.25 -10.96 -11.60
N GLY A 131 14.19 -10.10 -12.02
CA GLY A 131 14.86 -10.23 -13.32
C GLY A 131 13.90 -10.07 -14.51
N VAL A 132 12.89 -9.22 -14.39
CA VAL A 132 11.89 -8.96 -15.46
C VAL A 132 11.75 -7.47 -15.74
N ALA A 133 11.07 -7.10 -16.84
CA ALA A 133 10.78 -5.70 -17.15
C ALA A 133 9.72 -5.10 -16.22
N GLU A 134 9.78 -3.78 -15.96
CA GLU A 134 8.74 -3.06 -15.20
C GLU A 134 7.33 -3.27 -15.79
N GLY A 135 7.21 -3.32 -17.11
CA GLY A 135 5.95 -3.59 -17.80
C GLY A 135 5.36 -4.97 -17.43
N THR A 136 6.22 -5.97 -17.19
CA THR A 136 5.82 -7.30 -16.72
C THR A 136 5.35 -7.27 -15.27
N VAL A 137 5.98 -6.48 -14.40
CA VAL A 137 5.50 -6.30 -13.02
C VAL A 137 4.14 -5.62 -13.01
N LYS A 138 3.96 -4.56 -13.81
CA LYS A 138 2.67 -3.85 -13.94
C LYS A 138 1.57 -4.78 -14.44
N SER A 139 1.82 -5.54 -15.50
CA SER A 139 0.82 -6.47 -16.06
C SER A 139 0.49 -7.61 -15.09
N ARG A 140 1.50 -8.27 -14.50
CA ARG A 140 1.28 -9.31 -13.48
C ARG A 140 0.51 -8.78 -12.27
N THR A 141 0.84 -7.59 -11.80
CA THR A 141 0.12 -6.95 -10.68
C THR A 141 -1.35 -6.72 -11.04
N HIS A 142 -1.62 -6.19 -12.24
CA HIS A 142 -2.99 -5.98 -12.71
C HIS A 142 -3.81 -7.28 -12.72
N TYR A 143 -3.26 -8.36 -13.29
CA TYR A 143 -3.96 -9.65 -13.32
C TYR A 143 -4.07 -10.30 -11.94
N ALA A 144 -3.04 -10.18 -11.10
CA ALA A 144 -3.05 -10.69 -9.74
C ALA A 144 -4.13 -10.01 -8.88
N LEU A 145 -4.25 -8.68 -8.95
CA LEU A 145 -5.28 -7.94 -8.21
C LEU A 145 -6.70 -8.28 -8.69
N ARG A 146 -6.88 -8.51 -9.99
CA ARG A 146 -8.17 -8.96 -10.53
C ARG A 146 -8.53 -10.36 -10.02
N ALA A 147 -7.57 -11.29 -10.02
CA ALA A 147 -7.77 -12.64 -9.51
C ALA A 147 -8.05 -12.63 -8.00
N LEU A 148 -7.31 -11.84 -7.22
CA LEU A 148 -7.56 -11.67 -5.79
C LEU A 148 -8.95 -11.11 -5.49
N ARG A 149 -9.40 -10.11 -6.26
CA ARG A 149 -10.74 -9.56 -6.06
C ARG A 149 -11.81 -10.64 -6.24
N ILE A 150 -11.72 -11.44 -7.32
CA ILE A 150 -12.66 -12.53 -7.58
C ILE A 150 -12.61 -13.56 -6.44
N ALA A 151 -11.41 -14.00 -6.05
CA ALA A 151 -11.23 -14.98 -4.98
C ALA A 151 -11.77 -14.50 -3.62
N LEU A 152 -11.66 -13.21 -3.33
CA LEU A 152 -12.18 -12.60 -2.10
C LEU A 152 -13.71 -12.40 -2.14
N GLU A 153 -14.26 -11.99 -3.29
CA GLU A 153 -15.71 -11.89 -3.51
C GLU A 153 -16.40 -13.26 -3.34
N GLU A 154 -15.81 -14.33 -3.89
CA GLU A 154 -16.30 -15.71 -3.73
C GLU A 154 -16.30 -16.18 -2.27
N ARG A 155 -15.41 -15.60 -1.45
CA ARG A 155 -15.30 -15.86 0.00
C ARG A 155 -16.18 -14.94 0.85
N GLY A 156 -17.03 -14.13 0.23
CA GLY A 156 -17.94 -13.22 0.92
C GLY A 156 -17.26 -12.00 1.54
N VAL A 157 -16.01 -11.70 1.15
CA VAL A 157 -15.33 -10.47 1.54
C VAL A 157 -15.84 -9.34 0.64
N VAL A 158 -16.39 -8.28 1.23
CA VAL A 158 -16.79 -7.07 0.48
C VAL A 158 -15.52 -6.27 0.19
N VAL A 159 -15.05 -6.29 -1.06
CA VAL A 159 -13.83 -5.61 -1.53
C VAL A 159 -14.13 -4.24 -2.13
#